data_AF-X1DI59-F1
#
_entry.id   AF-X1DI59-F1
#
_cell.length_a   1.000
_cell.length_b   1.000
_cell.length_c   1.000
_cell.angle_alpha   90.00
_cell.angle_beta   90.00
_cell.angle_gamma   90.00
#
_symmetry.space_group_name_H-M   'P 1'
#
loop_
_entity.id
_entity.type
_entity.pdbx_description
1 polymer ?
#
loop_
_entity_poly.entity_id
_entity_poly.type
_entity_poly.pdbx_seq_one_letter_code
_entity_poly.pdbx_strand_id
1 'polypeptide(L)'
;MATGLPTATTSAEAAKDLKMERMVFWLSPKNPEAIAQKVLLLLQDEGLRQRIGERNRRKAKQYTWKGIVAKLKQIYFQCFRTSSIPF
;
A
#
# COMPACT_ATOMS: atom_id res chain seq x y z
N MET A 1 -6.62 -0.40 4.28
CA MET A 1 -6.50 0.34 3.00
C MET A 1 -7.75 0.30 2.11
N ALA A 2 -8.16 -0.84 1.54
CA ALA A 2 -9.28 -0.89 0.56
C ALA A 2 -10.63 -0.39 1.10
N THR A 3 -10.93 -0.65 2.37
CA THR A 3 -12.11 -0.14 3.07
C THR A 3 -12.06 1.37 3.34
N GLY A 4 -10.94 2.02 3.05
CA GLY A 4 -10.71 3.44 3.36
C GLY A 4 -10.46 3.72 4.83
N LEU A 5 -10.00 2.72 5.59
CA LEU A 5 -9.52 2.95 6.95
C LEU A 5 -8.05 3.42 6.94
N PRO A 6 -7.66 4.30 7.88
CA PRO A 6 -6.25 4.57 8.15
C PRO A 6 -5.49 3.28 8.44
N THR A 7 -4.18 3.29 8.16
CA THR A 7 -3.34 2.12 8.35
C THR A 7 -2.08 2.56 9.10
N ALA A 8 -1.66 1.75 10.07
CA ALA A 8 -0.39 1.87 10.74
C ALA A 8 0.33 0.52 10.61
N THR A 9 1.61 0.54 10.26
CA THR A 9 2.38 -0.69 10.02
C THR A 9 3.85 -0.49 10.36
N THR A 10 4.55 -1.58 10.61
CA THR A 10 6.02 -1.59 10.70
C THR A 10 6.66 -1.57 9.33
N SER A 11 7.90 -1.07 9.26
CA SER A 11 8.73 -1.02 8.05
C SER A 11 8.86 -2.40 7.41
N ALA A 12 8.21 -2.60 6.26
CA ALA A 12 8.40 -3.74 5.38
C ALA A 12 8.84 -3.24 4.01
N GLU A 13 9.81 -3.91 3.40
CA GLU A 13 10.41 -3.44 2.15
C GLU A 13 9.43 -3.36 0.99
N ALA A 14 8.43 -4.25 0.99
CA ALA A 14 7.32 -4.30 0.05
C ALA A 14 6.37 -3.09 0.12
N ALA A 15 6.50 -2.23 1.13
CA ALA A 15 5.59 -1.10 1.34
C ALA A 15 6.30 0.27 1.25
N LYS A 16 7.52 0.34 0.71
CA LYS A 16 8.27 1.60 0.51
C LYS A 16 7.44 2.67 -0.25
N ASP A 17 6.69 2.28 -1.27
CA ASP A 17 5.84 3.20 -2.05
C ASP A 17 4.76 3.89 -1.20
N LEU A 18 4.27 3.21 -0.16
CA LEU A 18 3.26 3.77 0.76
C LEU A 18 3.84 4.85 1.69
N LYS A 19 5.17 4.83 1.90
CA LYS A 19 5.89 5.81 2.72
C LYS A 19 5.98 7.17 2.04
N MET A 20 6.26 7.18 0.73
CA MET A 20 6.39 8.42 -0.04
C MET A 20 5.07 9.21 -0.11
N GLU A 21 3.93 8.51 -0.13
CA GLU A 21 2.62 9.12 -0.30
C GLU A 21 1.93 9.54 1.04
N ARG A 22 2.64 9.43 2.18
CA ARG A 22 2.12 9.71 3.55
C ARG A 22 0.77 9.03 3.82
N MET A 23 0.62 7.79 3.35
CA MET A 23 -0.62 7.02 3.41
C MET A 23 -0.74 6.16 4.67
N VAL A 24 0.39 5.89 5.32
CA VAL A 24 0.49 4.93 6.42
C VAL A 24 1.40 5.50 7.51
N PHE A 25 1.02 5.29 8.77
CA PHE A 25 1.91 5.56 9.89
C PHE A 25 2.93 4.44 10.01
N TRP A 26 4.21 4.80 9.87
CA TRP A 26 5.31 3.87 10.07
C TRP A 26 5.70 3.84 11.53
N LEU A 27 5.67 2.64 12.09
CA LEU A 27 6.00 2.40 13.48
C LEU A 27 7.26 1.54 13.56
N SER A 28 8.11 1.84 14.54
CA SER A 28 9.19 0.92 14.88
C SER A 28 8.58 -0.36 15.47
N PRO A 29 9.11 -1.55 15.13
CA PRO A 29 8.68 -2.79 15.77
C PRO A 29 8.81 -2.69 17.29
N LYS A 30 7.88 -3.33 18.01
CA LYS A 30 7.90 -3.45 19.48
C LYS A 30 7.93 -2.12 20.25
N ASN A 31 7.28 -1.08 19.72
CA ASN A 31 7.14 0.21 20.39
C ASN A 31 5.64 0.50 20.69
N PRO A 32 5.12 0.06 21.85
CA PRO A 32 3.72 0.23 22.21
C PRO A 32 3.32 1.71 22.41
N GLU A 33 4.22 2.55 22.90
CA GLU A 33 3.98 3.99 23.09
C GLU A 33 3.72 4.68 21.75
N ALA A 34 4.52 4.35 20.72
CA ALA A 34 4.33 4.89 19.38
C ALA A 34 2.99 4.42 18.76
N ILE A 35 2.57 3.17 19.01
CA ILE A 35 1.24 2.69 18.59
C ILE A 35 0.15 3.52 19.27
N ALA A 36 0.20 3.66 20.59
CA ALA A 36 -0.79 4.40 21.37
C ALA A 36 -0.91 5.86 20.90
N GLN A 37 0.22 6.53 20.69
CA GLN A 37 0.24 7.91 20.18
C GLN A 37 -0.43 8.04 18.81
N LYS A 38 -0.21 7.11 17.88
CA LYS A 38 -0.84 7.17 16.55
C LYS A 38 -2.33 6.83 16.61
N VAL A 39 -2.73 5.90 17.46
CA VAL A 39 -4.15 5.61 17.68
C VAL A 39 -4.86 6.84 18.26
N LEU A 40 -4.31 7.47 19.30
CA LEU A 40 -4.87 8.69 19.89
C LEU A 40 -4.97 9.83 18.88
N LEU A 41 -3.90 10.10 18.12
CA LEU A 41 -3.91 11.09 17.05
C LEU A 41 -5.04 10.81 16.04
N LEU A 42 -5.16 9.56 15.61
CA LEU A 42 -6.19 9.15 14.66
C LEU A 42 -7.59 9.21 15.24
N LEU A 43 -7.80 9.08 16.54
CA LEU A 43 -9.10 9.22 17.20
C LEU A 43 -9.50 10.69 17.32
N GLN A 44 -8.55 11.55 17.68
CA GLN A 44 -8.77 12.98 17.94
C GLN A 44 -8.89 13.82 16.65
N ASP A 45 -8.15 13.49 15.59
CA ASP A 45 -8.18 14.24 14.33
C ASP A 45 -8.98 13.48 13.24
N GLU A 46 -10.29 13.74 13.18
CA GLU A 46 -11.18 13.20 12.14
C GLU A 46 -10.74 13.60 10.72
N GLY A 47 -10.29 14.84 10.53
CA GLY A 47 -9.87 15.33 9.22
C GLY A 47 -8.68 14.53 8.70
N LEU A 48 -7.70 14.25 9.55
CA LEU A 48 -6.56 13.40 9.23
C LEU A 48 -7.00 11.96 8.94
N ARG A 49 -7.88 11.41 9.76
CA ARG A 49 -8.45 10.07 9.58
C ARG A 49 -9.12 9.92 8.22
N GLN A 50 -9.96 10.87 7.82
CA GLN A 50 -10.63 10.87 6.52
C GLN A 50 -9.65 11.01 5.36
N ARG A 51 -8.74 11.99 5.42
CA ARG A 51 -7.73 12.21 4.37
C ARG A 51 -6.86 10.98 4.12
N ILE A 52 -6.41 10.30 5.18
CA ILE A 52 -5.64 9.06 5.05
C ILE A 52 -6.52 7.95 4.47
N GLY A 53 -7.76 7.82 4.96
CA GLY A 53 -8.71 6.83 4.49
C GLY A 53 -9.01 6.91 2.99
N GLU A 54 -9.29 8.11 2.50
CA GLU A 54 -9.56 8.37 1.08
C GLU A 54 -8.35 8.03 0.19
N ARG A 55 -7.16 8.48 0.61
CA ARG A 55 -5.90 8.16 -0.08
C ARG A 55 -5.67 6.66 -0.14
N ASN A 56 -5.85 5.97 0.98
CA ASN A 56 -5.72 4.52 1.06
C ASN A 56 -6.69 3.79 0.13
N ARG A 57 -7.96 4.23 0.09
CA ARG A 57 -8.97 3.66 -0.81
C ARG A 57 -8.61 3.89 -2.28
N ARG A 58 -8.17 5.10 -2.64
CA ARG A 58 -7.74 5.44 -4.00
C ARG A 58 -6.54 4.59 -4.44
N LYS A 59 -5.54 4.41 -3.56
CA LYS A 59 -4.36 3.59 -3.83
C LYS A 59 -4.72 2.12 -4.00
N ALA A 60 -5.57 1.58 -3.12
CA ALA A 60 -5.99 0.18 -3.19
C ALA A 60 -6.65 -0.20 -4.53
N LYS A 61 -7.34 0.73 -5.20
CA LYS A 61 -7.92 0.50 -6.54
C LYS A 61 -6.87 0.17 -7.62
N GLN A 62 -5.60 0.54 -7.42
CA GLN A 62 -4.50 0.21 -8.34
C GLN A 62 -4.07 -1.27 -8.25
N TYR A 63 -4.47 -1.98 -7.19
CA TYR A 63 -4.08 -3.36 -6.90
C TYR A 63 -5.25 -4.34 -7.05
N THR A 64 -6.23 -4.03 -7.90
CA THR A 64 -7.33 -4.96 -8.21
C THR A 64 -6.79 -6.19 -8.95
N TRP A 65 -7.41 -7.36 -8.71
CA TRP A 65 -7.07 -8.60 -9.44
C TRP A 65 -7.09 -8.40 -10.96
N LYS A 66 -8.10 -7.71 -11.49
CA LYS A 66 -8.18 -7.38 -12.93
C LYS A 66 -6.96 -6.59 -13.40
N GLY A 67 -6.55 -5.57 -12.65
CA GLY A 67 -5.37 -4.76 -12.98
C GLY A 67 -4.06 -5.53 -12.86
N ILE A 68 -3.90 -6.35 -11.83
CA ILE A 68 -2.70 -7.16 -11.62
C ILE A 68 -2.57 -8.24 -12.69
N VAL A 69 -3.66 -8.96 -13.01
CA VAL A 69 -3.66 -9.98 -14.07
C VAL A 69 -3.33 -9.37 -15.43
N ALA A 70 -3.82 -8.16 -15.73
CA ALA A 70 -3.46 -7.47 -16.98
C ALA A 70 -1.96 -7.18 -17.07
N LYS A 71 -1.34 -6.68 -15.99
CA LYS A 71 0.11 -6.45 -15.91
C LYS A 71 0.90 -7.75 -16.05
N LEU A 72 0.46 -8.81 -15.36
CA LEU A 72 1.11 -10.12 -15.42
C LEU A 72 1.09 -10.71 -16.84
N LYS A 73 -0.03 -10.60 -17.55
CA LYS A 73 -0.14 -11.03 -18.96
C LYS A 73 0.86 -10.31 -19.86
N GLN A 74 1.07 -9.01 -19.65
CA GLN A 74 2.06 -8.25 -20.43
C GLN A 74 3.48 -8.80 -20.23
N ILE A 75 3.84 -9.14 -19.00
CA ILE A 75 5.14 -9.76 -18.69
C ILE A 75 5.27 -11.10 -19.40
N TYR A 76 4.25 -11.96 -19.35
CA TYR A 76 4.27 -13.24 -20.06
C TYR A 76 4.43 -13.07 -21.58
N PHE A 77 3.72 -12.11 -22.19
CA PHE A 77 3.90 -11.82 -23.62
C PHE A 77 5.28 -11.26 -23.94
N GLN A 78 5.89 -10.45 -23.06
CA GLN A 78 7.26 -9.98 -23.22
C GLN A 78 8.24 -11.16 -23.18
N CYS A 79 8.15 -12.04 -22.19
CA CYS A 79 9.00 -13.22 -22.09
C CYS A 79 8.87 -14.14 -23.31
N PHE A 80 7.64 -14.32 -23.82
CA PHE A 80 7.39 -15.09 -25.03
C PHE A 80 8.02 -14.45 -26.27
N ARG A 81 7.91 -13.13 -26.43
CA ARG A 81 8.49 -12.38 -27.57
C ARG A 81 10.01 -12.32 -27.54
N THR A 82 10.62 -12.24 -26.35
CA THR A 82 12.08 -12.20 -26.19
C THR A 82 12.70 -13.59 -26.29
N SER A 83 11.91 -14.65 -26.14
CA SER A 83 12.36 -16.03 -26.37
C SER A 83 12.42 -16.34 -27.87
N SER A 84 13.39 -15.75 -28.56
CA SER A 84 14.00 -16.35 -29.75
C SER A 84 14.92 -17.49 -29.30
N ILE A 85 14.35 -18.52 -28.69
CA ILE A 85 15.11 -19.72 -28.32
C ILE A 85 15.07 -20.63 -29.55
N PRO A 86 16.19 -20.82 -30.29
CA PRO A 86 16.23 -21.82 -31.34
C PRO A 86 16.12 -23.19 -30.67
N PHE A 87 15.11 -23.96 -31.05
CA PHE A 87 15.06 -25.40 -30.80
C PHE A 87 16.05 -26.11 -31.72
#